data_AF-A0A537FQW2-F1
#
_entry.id   AF-A0A537FQW2-F1
#
_cell.length_a   1.000
_cell.length_b   1.000
_cell.length_c   1.000
_cell.angle_alpha   90.00
_cell.angle_beta   90.00
_cell.angle_gamma   90.00
#
_symmetry.space_group_name_H-M   'P 1'
#
loop_
_entity.id
_entity.type
_entity.pdbx_description
1 polymer ?
#
loop_
_entity_poly.entity_id
_entity_poly.type
_entity_poly.pdbx_seq_one_letter_code
_entity_poly.pdbx_strand_id
1 'polypeptide(L)' 'MKWLMRRCTKCWRYTLKNPCPYCGSRTSIPHPAKFSPEDKYARYRIKGSEPATA' A
#
# COMPACT_ATOMS: atom_id res chain seq x y z
N MET A 1 13.64 4.17 4.07
CA MET A 1 13.08 3.33 5.16
C MET A 1 12.94 1.90 4.65
N LYS A 2 13.44 0.90 5.38
CA LYS A 2 13.24 -0.52 5.02
C LYS A 2 12.02 -1.03 5.80
N TRP A 3 10.88 -1.17 5.13
CA TRP A 3 9.66 -1.67 5.77
C TRP A 3 9.64 -3.20 5.74
N LEU A 4 9.86 -3.81 6.89
CA LEU A 4 9.88 -5.27 7.07
C LEU A 4 8.48 -5.86 7.24
N MET A 5 7.58 -5.13 7.91
CA MET A 5 6.22 -5.57 8.16
C MET A 5 5.38 -5.46 6.87
N ARG A 6 4.68 -6.54 6.52
CA ARG A 6 3.75 -6.62 5.40
C ARG A 6 2.39 -7.11 5.91
N ARG A 7 1.31 -6.74 5.22
CA ARG A 7 -0.04 -7.19 5.50
C ARG A 7 -0.60 -7.88 4.26
N CYS A 8 -1.24 -9.03 4.46
CA CYS A 8 -1.95 -9.72 3.40
C CYS A 8 -3.22 -8.94 2.99
N THR A 9 -3.47 -8.79 1.69
CA THR A 9 -4.67 -8.12 1.18
C THR A 9 -5.94 -8.98 1.26
N LYS A 10 -5.80 -10.31 1.38
CA LYS A 10 -6.92 -11.25 1.40
C LYS A 10 -7.34 -11.66 2.81
N CYS A 11 -6.38 -12.06 3.65
CA CYS A 11 -6.64 -12.53 5.02
C CYS A 11 -6.29 -11.51 6.11
N TRP A 12 -5.79 -10.32 5.73
CA TRP A 12 -5.47 -9.21 6.64
C TRP A 12 -4.42 -9.50 7.72
N ARG A 13 -3.81 -10.69 7.71
CA ARG A 13 -2.73 -11.07 8.63
C ARG A 13 -1.43 -10.36 8.29
N TYR A 14 -0.69 -10.01 9.32
CA TYR A 14 0.66 -9.48 9.19
C TYR A 14 1.67 -10.61 8.98
N THR A 15 2.70 -10.33 8.19
CA THR A 15 3.81 -11.24 7.94
C THR A 15 5.05 -10.45 7.55
N LEU A 16 6.22 -11.07 7.71
CA LEU A 16 7.49 -10.56 7.22
C LEU A 16 7.88 -11.18 5.86
N LYS A 17 7.13 -12.20 5.41
CA LYS A 17 7.38 -12.91 4.15
C LYS A 17 6.70 -12.18 2.98
N ASN A 18 7.28 -12.31 1.78
CA ASN A 18 6.70 -11.73 0.56
C ASN A 18 5.31 -12.32 0.23
N PRO A 19 5.17 -13.64 0.05
CA PRO A 19 3.86 -14.27 -0.02
C PRO A 19 3.30 -14.54 1.40
N CYS A 20 1.99 -14.39 1.56
CA CYS A 20 1.34 -14.76 2.80
C CYS A 20 1.45 -16.29 3.03
N PRO A 21 1.98 -16.77 4.17
CA PRO A 21 2.16 -18.20 4.41
C PRO A 21 0.84 -18.98 4.57
N TYR A 22 -0.29 -18.30 4.79
CA TYR A 22 -1.58 -18.93 5.02
C TYR A 22 -2.45 -19.06 3.78
N CYS A 23 -2.33 -18.12 2.84
CA CYS A 23 -3.23 -18.06 1.68
C CYS A 23 -2.49 -17.86 0.35
N GLY A 24 -1.16 -17.75 0.37
CA GLY A 24 -0.32 -17.58 -0.82
C GLY A 24 -0.45 -16.24 -1.54
N SER A 25 -1.37 -15.37 -1.13
CA SER A 25 -1.58 -14.09 -1.81
C SER A 25 -0.47 -13.08 -1.53
N ARG A 26 -0.38 -12.08 -2.41
CA ARG A 26 0.57 -10.97 -2.30
C ARG A 26 0.32 -10.16 -1.02
N THR A 27 1.40 -9.69 -0.43
CA THR A 27 1.36 -8.85 0.77
C THR A 27 1.77 -7.41 0.41
N SER A 28 1.04 -6.45 0.96
CA SER A 28 1.30 -5.02 0.79
C SER A 28 1.92 -4.45 2.06
N ILE A 29 2.54 -3.27 1.95
CA ILE A 29 3.14 -2.60 3.09
C ILE A 29 2.04 -1.83 3.82
N PRO A 30 1.81 -2.07 5.13
CA PRO A 30 0.72 -1.43 5.87
C PRO A 30 1.03 0.03 6.25
N HIS A 31 2.30 0.44 6.20
CA HIS A 31 2.68 1.82 6.52
C HIS A 31 2.24 2.78 5.40
N PRO A 32 1.60 3.90 5.74
CA PRO A 32 1.28 4.92 4.76
C PRO A 32 2.54 5.57 4.18
N ALA A 33 2.41 6.18 3.01
CA ALA A 33 3.45 7.02 2.45
C ALA A 33 3.74 8.20 3.40
N LYS A 34 5.00 8.64 3.44
CA LYS A 34 5.40 9.78 4.28
C LYS A 34 4.69 11.03 3.79
N PHE A 35 3.96 11.68 4.70
CA PHE A 35 3.29 12.95 4.40
C PHE A 35 4.33 14.09 4.30
N SER A 36 4.14 14.99 3.33
CA SER A 36 4.93 16.20 3.17
C SER A 36 3.97 17.38 2.97
N PRO A 37 4.10 18.47 3.72
CA PRO A 37 3.22 19.63 3.58
C PRO A 37 3.39 20.34 2.21
N GLU A 38 4.56 20.24 1.59
CA GLU A 38 4.87 20.89 0.31
C GLU A 38 4.69 19.93 -0.89
N ASP A 39 3.82 18.91 -0.78
CA ASP A 39 3.69 17.79 -1.73
C ASP A 39 3.58 18.23 -3.22
N LYS A 40 4.72 18.32 -3.91
CA LYS A 40 4.83 18.84 -5.29
C LYS A 40 4.01 18.03 -6.30
N TYR A 41 3.70 16.78 -5.96
CA TYR A 41 2.99 15.84 -6.83
C TYR A 41 1.51 15.66 -6.48
N ALA A 42 0.96 16.43 -5.53
CA ALA A 42 -0.42 16.29 -5.07
C ALA A 42 -1.42 16.36 -6.23
N ARG A 43 -1.21 17.31 -7.16
CA ARG A 43 -2.06 17.50 -8.35
C ARG A 43 -2.12 16.25 -9.24
N TYR A 44 -0.99 15.55 -9.39
CA TYR A 44 -0.92 14.32 -10.21
C TYR A 44 -1.57 13.13 -9.51
N ARG A 45 -1.45 13.03 -8.17
CA ARG A 45 -2.10 11.97 -7.39
C ARG A 45 -3.63 12.08 -7.43
N ILE A 46 -4.15 13.31 -7.37
CA ILE A 46 -5.60 13.58 -7.44
C ILE A 46 -6.15 13.26 -8.84
N LYS A 47 -5.45 13.71 -9.89
CA LYS A 47 -5.86 13.46 -11.28
C LYS A 47 -5.82 11.98 -11.66
N GLY A 48 -4.85 11.22 -11.15
CA GLY A 48 -4.80 9.76 -11.31
C GLY A 48 -5.80 8.98 -10.46
N SER A 49 -6.47 9.64 -9.52
CA SER A 49 -7.52 9.07 -8.66
C SER A 49 -8.92 9.48 -9.06
N GLU A 50 -9.10 10.06 -10.25
CA GLU A 50 -10.43 10.19 -10.84
C GLU A 50 -11.06 8.78 -10.80
N PRO A 51 -12.14 8.60 -10.03
CA PRO A 51 -12.75 7.29 -9.92
C PRO A 51 -13.20 6.96 -11.34
N ALA A 52 -12.73 5.83 -11.86
CA ALA A 52 -13.22 5.26 -13.10
C ALA A 52 -14.73 5.04 -12.94
N THR A 53 -15.50 6.09 -13.19
CA THR A 53 -16.93 6.15 -12.97
C THR A 53 -17.54 6.54 -14.30
N ALA A 54 -18.24 5.55 -14.84
CA ALA A 54 -19.19 5.56 -15.95
C ALA A 54 -18.62 5.91 -17.33
#